data_AF-A0A0D2JSS3-F1
#
_entry.id   AF-A0A0D2JSS3-F1
#
_cell.length_a   1.000
_cell.length_b   1.000
_cell.length_c   1.000
_cell.angle_alpha   90.00
_cell.angle_beta   90.00
_cell.angle_gamma   90.00
#
_symmetry.space_group_name_H-M   'P 1'
#
loop_
_entity.id
_entity.type
_entity.pdbx_description
1 polymer ?
#
loop_
_entity_poly.entity_id
_entity_poly.type
_entity_poly.pdbx_seq_one_letter_code
_entity_poly.pdbx_strand_id
1 'polypeptide(L)'
;MADRSPSSSIHTYHCLCTTLVLTTAHDLNSLPRRNEPVQDGALILAPPVNISRAETLEAQLSESATSVLLNVAPERRPVMIRREDGFEKRTLLRCVRCKLVLGYNLDESHFEQQEGDPRPVYLLPGGLLSTQDMVEGKQPETPLWAEQK
;
A
#
# COMPACT_ATOMS: atom_id res chain seq x y z
N MET A 1 1.20 -24.86 30.47
CA MET A 1 2.22 -24.45 29.47
C MET A 1 1.52 -23.50 28.54
N ALA A 2 1.81 -22.20 28.62
CA ALA A 2 1.19 -21.20 27.74
C ALA A 2 1.86 -21.30 26.36
N ASP A 3 1.07 -21.64 25.35
CA ASP A 3 1.47 -21.63 23.95
C ASP A 3 1.72 -20.18 23.54
N ARG A 4 3.00 -19.82 23.40
CA ARG A 4 3.42 -18.47 23.00
C ARG A 4 3.41 -18.45 21.48
N SER A 5 2.29 -18.03 20.90
CA SER A 5 2.19 -17.73 19.47
C SER A 5 3.40 -16.88 19.05
N PRO A 6 4.06 -17.17 17.91
CA PRO A 6 5.24 -16.42 17.49
C PRO A 6 4.89 -14.93 17.42
N SER A 7 5.70 -14.07 18.05
CA SER A 7 5.52 -12.63 17.97
C SER A 7 5.77 -12.18 16.53
N SER A 8 4.70 -11.93 15.77
CA SER A 8 4.82 -11.34 14.44
C SER A 8 5.53 -9.99 14.55
N SER A 9 6.64 -9.83 13.83
CA SER A 9 7.36 -8.57 13.79
C SER A 9 6.53 -7.52 13.04
N ILE A 10 6.33 -6.36 13.67
CA ILE A 10 5.64 -5.24 13.03
C ILE A 10 6.68 -4.41 12.29
N HIS A 11 6.48 -4.23 10.99
CA HIS A 11 7.29 -3.38 10.14
C HIS A 11 6.57 -2.05 9.90
N THR A 12 7.35 -0.97 9.85
CA THR A 12 6.84 0.39 9.65
C THR A 12 7.60 1.06 8.52
N TYR A 13 6.87 1.79 7.68
CA TYR A 13 7.40 2.41 6.48
C TYR A 13 6.91 3.86 6.35
N HIS A 14 7.82 4.69 5.88
CA HIS A 14 7.68 6.11 5.70
C HIS A 14 7.65 6.44 4.22
N CYS A 15 6.87 7.46 3.86
CA CYS A 15 7.01 8.13 2.58
C CYS A 15 8.39 8.79 2.51
N LEU A 16 8.89 9.10 1.31
CA LEU A 16 10.15 9.82 1.09
C LEU A 16 10.20 11.18 1.80
N CYS A 17 9.03 11.75 2.11
CA CYS A 17 8.95 12.94 2.93
C CYS A 17 9.13 12.66 4.43
N THR A 18 9.40 11.45 4.91
CA THR A 18 9.46 11.06 6.34
C THR A 18 8.12 10.98 7.08
N THR A 19 6.98 11.09 6.39
CA THR A 19 5.68 10.79 7.00
C THR A 19 5.48 9.28 7.12
N LEU A 20 5.14 8.77 8.30
CA LEU A 20 4.73 7.38 8.51
C LEU A 20 3.46 7.09 7.69
N VAL A 21 3.51 6.08 6.82
CA VAL A 21 2.42 5.77 5.88
C VAL A 21 1.93 4.33 5.89
N LEU A 22 2.74 3.39 6.38
CA LEU A 22 2.34 1.97 6.42
C LEU A 22 2.89 1.32 7.69
N THR A 23 2.03 0.58 8.36
CA THR A 23 2.38 -0.38 9.41
C THR A 23 1.87 -1.74 8.96
N THR A 24 2.69 -2.79 8.99
CA THR A 24 2.28 -4.12 8.52
C THR A 24 3.02 -5.24 9.23
N ALA A 25 2.36 -6.38 9.39
CA ALA A 25 2.99 -7.63 9.83
C ALA A 25 3.75 -8.34 8.70
N HIS A 26 3.63 -7.88 7.44
CA HIS A 26 4.33 -8.46 6.30
C HIS A 26 5.72 -7.84 6.10
N ASP A 27 6.71 -8.65 5.76
CA ASP A 27 7.98 -8.14 5.23
C ASP A 27 7.80 -7.82 3.74
N LEU A 28 7.93 -6.53 3.39
CA LEU A 28 7.77 -6.06 2.00
C LEU A 28 8.73 -6.73 1.01
N ASN A 29 9.90 -7.21 1.46
CA ASN A 29 10.86 -7.89 0.58
C ASN A 29 10.40 -9.29 0.18
N SER A 30 9.53 -9.91 0.98
CA SER A 30 8.99 -11.25 0.73
C SER A 30 7.70 -11.24 -0.10
N LEU A 31 7.10 -10.05 -0.30
CA LEU A 31 5.82 -9.94 -0.99
C LEU A 31 5.95 -10.22 -2.48
N PRO A 32 4.94 -10.89 -3.08
CA PRO A 32 4.90 -11.07 -4.52
C PRO A 32 4.76 -9.73 -5.23
N ARG A 33 5.37 -9.62 -6.40
CA ARG A 33 5.27 -8.47 -7.29
C ARG A 33 4.31 -8.75 -8.42
N ARG A 34 3.60 -7.72 -8.87
CA ARG A 34 2.87 -7.79 -10.14
C ARG A 34 3.88 -8.03 -11.28
N ASN A 35 3.55 -8.98 -12.14
CA ASN A 35 4.30 -9.33 -13.34
C ASN A 35 3.39 -9.17 -14.57
N GLU A 36 3.87 -9.59 -15.74
CA GLU A 36 3.16 -9.51 -17.02
C GLU A 36 1.67 -9.90 -16.92
N PRO A 37 0.76 -9.14 -17.56
CA PRO A 37 1.00 -8.07 -18.53
C PRO A 37 1.36 -6.70 -17.91
N VAL A 38 1.49 -6.62 -16.57
CA VAL A 38 1.72 -5.36 -15.86
C VAL A 38 3.19 -5.23 -15.47
N GLN A 39 3.85 -4.18 -15.97
CA GLN A 39 5.28 -3.95 -15.74
C GLN A 39 5.57 -2.81 -14.76
N ASP A 40 4.68 -2.54 -13.81
CA ASP A 40 4.89 -1.52 -12.77
C ASP A 40 5.66 -2.03 -11.53
N GLY A 41 5.88 -3.34 -11.44
CA GLY A 41 6.65 -3.97 -10.36
C GLY A 41 6.05 -3.78 -8.96
N ALA A 42 4.76 -3.45 -8.88
CA ALA A 42 4.09 -3.15 -7.62
C ALA A 42 4.07 -4.38 -6.69
N LEU A 43 4.37 -4.17 -5.41
CA LEU A 43 4.23 -5.19 -4.37
C LEU A 43 2.75 -5.41 -4.06
N ILE A 44 2.35 -6.66 -3.94
CA ILE A 44 0.98 -7.05 -3.63
C ILE A 44 0.87 -7.23 -2.11
N LEU A 45 0.26 -6.25 -1.43
CA LEU A 45 -0.02 -6.30 0.00
C LEU A 45 -1.32 -7.06 0.23
N ALA A 46 -1.23 -8.19 0.92
CA ALA A 46 -2.36 -9.06 1.19
C ALA A 46 -3.40 -8.39 2.10
N PRO A 47 -4.71 -8.59 1.84
CA PRO A 47 -5.74 -8.18 2.77
C PRO A 47 -5.69 -9.00 4.08
N PRO A 48 -6.30 -8.51 5.17
CA PRO A 48 -7.03 -7.24 5.29
C PRO A 48 -6.09 -6.03 5.43
N VAL A 49 -6.27 -5.03 4.55
CA VAL A 49 -5.57 -3.73 4.62
C VAL A 49 -6.56 -2.65 5.02
N ASN A 50 -6.33 -2.02 6.16
CA ASN A 50 -7.12 -0.87 6.59
C ASN A 50 -6.48 0.43 6.08
N ILE A 51 -7.25 1.27 5.41
CA ILE A 51 -6.80 2.63 5.06
C ILE A 51 -7.39 3.58 6.10
N SER A 52 -6.64 3.83 7.15
CA SER A 52 -7.10 4.61 8.30
C SER A 52 -7.21 6.09 7.91
N ARG A 53 -8.43 6.56 7.71
CA ARG A 53 -8.76 7.98 7.67
C ARG A 53 -9.07 8.45 9.09
N ALA A 54 -8.56 9.63 9.45
CA ALA A 54 -8.80 10.23 10.78
C ALA A 54 -10.29 10.39 11.12
N GLU A 55 -11.16 10.40 10.11
CA GLU A 55 -12.61 10.62 10.22
C GLU A 55 -13.43 9.33 10.46
N THR A 56 -12.83 8.13 10.37
CA THR A 56 -13.55 6.84 10.42
C THR A 56 -13.12 5.91 11.58
N LEU A 57 -12.41 6.45 12.57
CA LEU A 57 -11.88 5.68 13.72
C LEU A 57 -12.97 5.06 14.62
N GLU A 58 -14.24 5.45 14.46
CA GLU A 58 -15.31 5.08 15.38
C GLU A 58 -16.01 3.75 15.03
N ALA A 59 -15.75 3.13 13.86
CA ALA A 59 -16.58 2.03 13.35
C ALA A 59 -15.91 0.66 13.13
N GLN A 60 -14.61 0.47 13.38
CA GLN A 60 -13.92 -0.79 13.03
C GLN A 60 -13.09 -1.40 14.17
N LEU A 61 -13.66 -1.49 15.37
CA LEU A 61 -13.03 -2.16 16.53
C LEU A 61 -13.08 -3.70 16.46
N SER A 62 -13.59 -4.30 15.39
CA SER A 62 -13.89 -5.74 15.30
C SER A 62 -13.12 -6.53 14.24
N GLU A 63 -12.30 -5.89 13.40
CA GLU A 63 -11.53 -6.59 12.36
C GLU A 63 -10.01 -6.47 12.60
N SER A 64 -9.34 -7.61 12.74
CA SER A 64 -7.89 -7.68 12.88
C SER A 64 -7.22 -7.37 11.53
N ALA A 65 -6.92 -6.11 11.27
CA ALA A 65 -6.12 -5.71 10.11
C ALA A 65 -4.66 -6.18 10.29
N THR A 66 -4.09 -6.82 9.26
CA THR A 66 -2.65 -7.18 9.24
C THR A 66 -1.78 -6.02 8.79
N SER A 67 -2.38 -5.07 8.06
CA SER A 67 -1.72 -3.89 7.54
C SER A 67 -2.61 -2.65 7.67
N VAL A 68 -2.01 -1.52 8.01
CA VAL A 68 -2.68 -0.23 8.16
C VAL A 68 -1.92 0.83 7.37
N LEU A 69 -2.60 1.46 6.43
CA LEU A 69 -2.13 2.66 5.74
C LEU A 69 -2.56 3.90 6.53
N LEU A 70 -1.58 4.72 6.93
CA LEU A 70 -1.75 5.91 7.75
C LEU A 70 -1.40 7.14 6.90
N ASN A 71 -2.08 8.28 7.07
CA ASN A 71 -1.75 9.49 6.30
C ASN A 71 -1.71 9.26 4.77
N VAL A 72 -2.52 8.32 4.27
CA VAL A 72 -2.68 8.01 2.86
C VAL A 72 -4.11 8.31 2.46
N ALA A 73 -4.30 8.98 1.32
CA ALA A 73 -5.61 9.27 0.76
C ALA A 73 -5.74 8.68 -0.65
N PRO A 74 -6.84 7.97 -0.95
CA PRO A 74 -7.17 7.64 -2.32
C PRO A 74 -7.54 8.90 -3.11
N GLU A 75 -7.09 8.93 -4.36
CA GLU A 75 -7.38 10.00 -5.29
C GLU A 75 -8.84 9.93 -5.75
N ARG A 76 -9.52 11.08 -5.80
CA ARG A 76 -10.96 11.14 -6.15
C ARG A 76 -11.26 10.73 -7.59
N ARG A 77 -10.30 10.92 -8.48
CA ARG A 77 -10.42 10.58 -9.90
C ARG A 77 -9.54 9.36 -10.19
N PRO A 78 -10.14 8.19 -10.46
CA PRO A 78 -9.36 7.04 -10.84
C PRO A 78 -8.70 7.26 -12.21
N VAL A 79 -7.55 6.64 -12.42
CA VAL A 79 -6.82 6.65 -13.68
C VAL A 79 -7.17 5.39 -14.46
N MET A 80 -7.47 5.55 -15.75
CA MET A 80 -7.69 4.45 -16.68
C MET A 80 -6.40 4.19 -17.46
N ILE A 81 -5.83 3.00 -17.29
CA ILE A 81 -4.68 2.54 -18.06
C ILE A 81 -5.19 1.68 -19.20
N ARG A 82 -4.89 2.07 -20.44
CA ARG A 82 -5.18 1.26 -21.62
C ARG A 82 -4.09 0.22 -21.81
N ARG A 83 -4.48 -1.01 -22.09
CA ARG A 83 -3.61 -2.16 -22.35
C ARG A 83 -4.02 -2.88 -23.62
N GLU A 84 -3.22 -3.85 -24.02
CA GLU A 84 -3.52 -4.76 -25.13
C GLU A 84 -4.70 -5.68 -24.81
N ASP A 85 -4.86 -6.06 -23.53
CA ASP A 85 -5.92 -6.95 -23.00
C ASP A 85 -7.16 -6.20 -22.51
N GLY A 86 -7.18 -4.87 -22.55
CA GLY A 86 -8.32 -4.06 -22.15
C GLY A 86 -7.95 -2.79 -21.39
N PHE A 87 -8.62 -2.55 -20.26
CA PHE A 87 -8.41 -1.37 -19.44
C PHE A 87 -8.25 -1.74 -17.97
N GLU A 88 -7.30 -1.11 -17.28
CA GLU A 88 -7.16 -1.20 -15.84
C GLU A 88 -7.52 0.13 -15.18
N LYS A 89 -8.53 0.09 -14.31
CA LYS A 89 -8.98 1.24 -13.53
C LYS A 89 -8.28 1.24 -12.17
N ARG A 90 -7.49 2.28 -11.91
CA ARG A 90 -6.70 2.42 -10.68
C ARG A 90 -7.14 3.63 -9.87
N THR A 91 -7.41 3.43 -8.59
CA THR A 91 -7.53 4.52 -7.63
C THR A 91 -6.18 4.73 -6.96
N LEU A 92 -5.48 5.81 -7.29
CA LEU A 92 -4.14 6.08 -6.76
C LEU A 92 -4.18 6.41 -5.27
N LEU A 93 -3.20 5.90 -4.53
CA LEU A 93 -3.01 6.15 -3.11
C LEU A 93 -1.86 7.14 -2.91
N ARG A 94 -2.15 8.29 -2.31
CA ARG A 94 -1.18 9.38 -2.14
C ARG A 94 -0.87 9.68 -0.69
N CYS A 95 0.38 10.02 -0.41
CA CYS A 95 0.77 10.62 0.86
C CYS A 95 -0.02 11.93 1.07
N VAL A 96 -0.71 12.05 2.20
CA VAL A 96 -1.51 13.25 2.53
C VAL A 96 -0.63 14.50 2.63
N ARG A 97 0.64 14.36 3.05
CA ARG A 97 1.58 15.47 3.22
C ARG A 97 2.17 15.98 1.92
N CYS A 98 2.89 15.14 1.18
CA CYS A 98 3.64 15.57 -0.02
C CYS A 98 2.99 15.20 -1.36
N LYS A 99 1.84 14.50 -1.33
CA LYS A 99 1.08 14.04 -2.52
C LYS A 99 1.77 13.01 -3.42
N LEU A 100 2.94 12.51 -3.01
CA LEU A 100 3.61 11.38 -3.67
C LEU A 100 2.67 10.19 -3.79
N VAL A 101 2.63 9.56 -4.97
CA VAL A 101 1.89 8.31 -5.21
C VAL A 101 2.67 7.16 -4.57
N LEU A 102 2.04 6.44 -3.65
CA LEU A 102 2.62 5.32 -2.93
C LEU A 102 2.17 3.96 -3.47
N GLY A 103 1.02 3.93 -4.16
CA GLY A 103 0.37 2.70 -4.56
C GLY A 103 -0.98 2.97 -5.21
N TYR A 104 -1.79 1.93 -5.34
CA TYR A 104 -3.16 2.03 -5.85
C TYR A 104 -4.04 0.86 -5.42
N ASN A 105 -5.35 1.06 -5.50
CA ASN A 105 -6.35 0.00 -5.51
C ASN A 105 -6.86 -0.23 -6.94
N LEU A 106 -7.23 -1.47 -7.24
CA LEU A 106 -8.00 -1.78 -8.44
C LEU A 106 -9.50 -1.63 -8.15
N ASP A 107 -10.24 -1.30 -9.20
CA ASP A 107 -11.70 -1.27 -9.16
C ASP A 107 -12.29 -2.68 -8.93
N GLU A 108 -13.48 -2.76 -8.35
CA GLU A 108 -14.13 -4.03 -8.02
C GLU A 108 -14.34 -4.94 -9.23
N SER A 109 -14.51 -4.35 -10.43
CA SER A 109 -14.62 -5.08 -11.70
C SER A 109 -13.41 -5.97 -12.03
N HIS A 110 -12.28 -5.81 -11.33
CA HIS A 110 -11.08 -6.63 -11.50
C HIS A 110 -11.08 -7.92 -10.68
N PHE A 111 -12.12 -8.19 -9.89
CA PHE A 111 -12.19 -9.36 -9.01
C PHE A 111 -13.44 -10.20 -9.30
N GLU A 112 -13.28 -11.51 -9.41
CA GLU A 112 -14.38 -12.48 -9.60
C GLU A 112 -15.20 -12.73 -8.31
N GLN A 113 -14.67 -12.25 -7.19
CA GLN A 113 -15.14 -12.46 -5.81
C GLN A 113 -16.30 -11.53 -5.41
N GLN A 114 -17.09 -11.94 -4.42
CA GLN A 114 -18.28 -11.20 -3.97
C GLN A 114 -17.97 -9.77 -3.53
N GLU A 115 -18.96 -8.89 -3.68
CA GLU A 115 -18.92 -7.50 -3.22
C GLU A 115 -18.66 -7.50 -1.70
N GLY A 116 -17.65 -6.74 -1.26
CA GLY A 116 -17.24 -6.68 0.16
C GLY A 116 -16.06 -7.59 0.54
N ASP A 117 -15.58 -8.47 -0.34
CA ASP A 117 -14.36 -9.25 -0.05
C ASP A 117 -13.14 -8.33 0.10
N PRO A 118 -12.31 -8.51 1.14
CA PRO A 118 -11.11 -7.71 1.35
C PRO A 118 -10.18 -7.72 0.13
N ARG A 119 -9.86 -6.53 -0.40
CA ARG A 119 -9.04 -6.39 -1.61
C ARG A 119 -7.57 -6.14 -1.27
N PRO A 120 -6.62 -6.66 -2.08
CA PRO A 120 -5.22 -6.33 -1.93
C PRO A 120 -4.95 -4.85 -2.26
N VAL A 121 -3.85 -4.34 -1.71
CA VAL A 121 -3.29 -3.03 -2.07
C VAL A 121 -2.01 -3.23 -2.86
N TYR A 122 -1.82 -2.45 -3.91
CA TYR A 122 -0.63 -2.52 -4.75
C TYR A 122 0.30 -1.35 -4.41
N LEU A 123 1.47 -1.62 -3.85
CA LEU A 123 2.45 -0.60 -3.45
C LEU A 123 3.50 -0.42 -4.54
N LEU A 124 3.70 0.82 -5.00
CA LEU A 124 4.68 1.11 -6.03
C LEU A 124 6.12 1.08 -5.46
N PRO A 125 7.09 0.49 -6.18
CA PRO A 125 8.46 0.36 -5.71
C PRO A 125 9.17 1.72 -5.64
N GLY A 126 9.93 1.98 -4.57
CA GLY A 126 10.72 3.21 -4.42
C GLY A 126 9.98 4.39 -3.80
N GLY A 127 8.69 4.25 -3.47
CA GLY A 127 7.91 5.29 -2.76
C GLY A 127 7.98 5.22 -1.23
N LEU A 128 8.59 4.16 -0.68
CA LEU A 128 8.60 3.82 0.75
C LEU A 128 10.01 3.56 1.25
N LEU A 129 10.26 3.99 2.49
CA LEU A 129 11.51 3.77 3.25
C LEU A 129 11.17 3.10 4.57
N SER A 130 11.88 2.04 4.97
CA SER A 130 11.63 1.42 6.28
C SER A 130 12.05 2.35 7.42
N THR A 131 11.45 2.20 8.60
CA THR A 131 11.88 2.95 9.79
C THR A 131 13.34 2.69 10.12
N GLN A 132 13.82 1.45 9.94
CA GLN A 132 15.22 1.11 10.15
C GLN A 132 16.14 1.89 9.21
N ASP A 133 15.83 1.89 7.91
CA ASP A 133 16.62 2.62 6.91
C ASP A 133 16.57 4.14 7.13
N MET A 134 15.42 4.67 7.57
CA MET A 134 15.27 6.08 7.91
C MET A 134 16.13 6.48 9.11
N VAL A 135 16.19 5.65 10.15
CA VAL A 135 17.02 5.88 11.35
C VAL A 135 18.51 5.79 11.00
N GLU A 136 18.89 4.86 10.12
CA GLU A 136 20.24 4.74 9.59
C GLU A 136 20.64 5.87 8.62
N GLY A 137 19.71 6.77 8.27
CA GLY A 137 19.95 7.89 7.38
C GLY A 137 20.11 7.50 5.91
N LYS A 138 19.67 6.29 5.51
CA LYS A 138 19.68 5.88 4.11
C LYS A 138 18.70 6.76 3.32
N GLN A 139 19.20 7.33 2.23
CA GLN A 139 18.38 8.09 1.31
C GLN A 139 17.69 7.12 0.33
N PRO A 140 16.36 7.13 0.23
CA PRO A 140 15.67 6.30 -0.74
C PRO A 140 15.96 6.79 -2.16
N GLU A 141 16.29 5.88 -3.06
CA GLU A 141 16.36 6.20 -4.49
C GLU A 141 14.94 6.54 -4.97
N THR A 142 14.74 7.80 -5.36
CA THR A 142 13.46 8.24 -5.89
C THR A 142 13.33 7.71 -7.31
N PRO A 143 12.33 6.87 -7.61
CA PRO A 143 12.17 6.38 -8.97
C PRO A 143 11.75 7.51 -9.91
N LEU A 144 12.19 7.48 -11.17
CA LEU A 144 11.94 8.55 -12.15
C LEU A 144 10.45 8.91 -12.31
N TRP A 145 9.55 7.95 -12.11
CA TRP A 145 8.10 8.18 -12.17
C TRP A 145 7.57 9.02 -10.99
N ALA A 146 8.29 9.07 -9.87
CA ALA A 146 7.94 9.82 -8.67
C ALA A 146 8.40 11.30 -8.71
N GLU A 147 9.29 11.64 -9.64
CA GLU A 147 9.85 12.99 -9.78
C GLU A 147 8.91 13.97 -10.51
N GLN A 148 7.92 13.46 -11.24
CA GLN A 148 6.94 14.29 -11.95
C GLN A 148 5.87 14.80 -10.97
N LYS A 149 6.08 16.02 -10.46
CA LYS A 149 5.09 16.79 -9.69
C LYS A 149 4.04 17.45 -10.57
#